data_AF-A0A7V5RLM1-F1
#
_entry.id   AF-A0A7V5RLM1-F1
#
_cell.length_a   1.000
_cell.length_b   1.000
_cell.length_c   1.000
_cell.angle_alpha   90.00
_cell.angle_beta   90.00
_cell.angle_gamma   90.00
#
_symmetry.space_group_name_H-M   'P 1'
#
loop_
_entity.id
_entity.type
_entity.pdbx_description
1 polymer ?
#
loop_
_entity_poly.entity_id
_entity_poly.type
_entity_poly.pdbx_seq_one_letter_code
_entity_poly.pdbx_strand_id
1 'polypeptide(L)'
;MGSSRLPVTVVSDEELNLTFHSGLEILRSVRGVVKTAAQKLGLSEEAIYDIQLAVHEAVANIIEHGYAGASDGLIEMHLRDDGDGALVVELCDSGMACDVKNIRLRSLDELQESGMGLHIINNLVDDIEYKRTPDGKNHLILTKKNGNWIKREDTMEHTALQQDGVVVLTPAGELDVNNVDSLRDLIEGEIAKGTRKLVVDLADVSYMDSAALGTLVSGLKKARQKNVQFKVANLQDPVERIFNLTRLSKFFEIYDSTEEAVNSFQHR
;
A
#
# COMPACT_ATOMS: atom_id res chain seq x y z
N MET A 1 1.78 -2.93 28.24
CA MET A 1 3.05 -3.43 28.81
C MET A 1 4.16 -3.05 27.84
N GLY A 2 5.20 -2.38 28.33
CA GLY A 2 6.50 -2.17 27.66
C GLY A 2 6.52 -1.34 26.37
N SER A 3 6.45 -0.01 26.45
CA SER A 3 6.89 0.85 25.34
C SER A 3 8.42 0.83 25.29
N SER A 4 8.99 -0.15 24.59
CA SER A 4 10.44 -0.22 24.36
C SER A 4 10.83 0.93 23.43
N ARG A 5 11.48 1.96 23.98
CA ARG A 5 12.06 3.05 23.19
C ARG A 5 13.23 2.48 22.41
N LEU A 6 13.19 2.61 21.09
CA LEU A 6 14.33 2.32 20.23
C LEU A 6 15.56 3.13 20.68
N PRO A 7 16.76 2.53 20.76
CA PRO A 7 17.98 3.29 20.91
C PRO A 7 18.22 4.09 19.63
N VAL A 8 17.85 5.37 19.66
CA VAL A 8 18.09 6.33 18.57
C VAL A 8 19.37 7.08 18.88
N THR A 9 20.34 7.02 17.99
CA THR A 9 21.54 7.85 18.03
C THR A 9 21.38 8.98 17.02
N VAL A 10 21.28 10.21 17.51
CA VAL A 10 21.27 11.41 16.67
C VAL A 10 22.73 11.70 16.30
N VAL A 11 23.04 11.67 15.00
CA VAL A 11 24.40 11.97 14.49
C VAL A 11 24.55 13.45 14.21
N SER A 12 23.52 14.06 13.63
CA SER A 12 23.39 15.49 13.38
C SER A 12 21.90 15.89 13.38
N ASP A 13 21.58 17.16 13.15
CA ASP A 13 20.17 17.59 13.00
C ASP A 13 19.49 16.99 11.76
N GLU A 14 20.27 16.58 10.77
CA GLU A 14 19.83 16.06 9.46
C GLU A 14 20.00 14.54 9.33
N GLU A 15 20.67 13.88 10.29
CA GLU A 15 21.03 12.45 10.21
C GLU A 15 20.73 11.69 11.51
N LEU A 16 20.00 10.57 11.38
CA LEU A 16 19.59 9.69 12.47
C LEU A 16 20.04 8.26 12.21
N ASN A 17 20.70 7.67 13.20
CA ASN A 17 21.13 6.27 13.16
C ASN A 17 20.42 5.46 14.23
N LEU A 18 19.90 4.31 13.81
CA LEU A 18 19.21 3.37 14.68
C LEU A 18 19.78 1.98 14.46
N THR A 19 19.87 1.23 15.56
CA THR A 19 20.24 -0.17 15.51
C THR A 19 19.24 -0.93 16.37
N PHE A 20 18.64 -1.96 15.80
CA PHE A 20 17.60 -2.73 16.48
C PHE A 20 17.58 -4.19 16.04
N HIS A 21 16.97 -5.02 16.87
CA HIS A 21 16.81 -6.42 16.58
C HIS A 21 15.57 -6.69 15.73
N SER A 22 15.59 -7.78 14.97
CA SER A 22 14.58 -8.21 14.00
C SER A 22 13.27 -8.73 14.61
N GLY A 23 12.77 -8.10 15.68
CA GLY A 23 11.45 -8.40 16.26
C GLY A 23 10.32 -7.61 15.59
N LEU A 24 9.17 -8.23 15.35
CA LEU A 24 8.01 -7.58 14.71
C LEU A 24 7.45 -6.39 15.51
N GLU A 25 7.66 -6.38 16.83
CA GLU A 25 7.30 -5.27 17.71
C GLU A 25 8.00 -3.95 17.32
N ILE A 26 9.13 -4.04 16.60
CA ILE A 26 9.93 -2.88 16.23
C ILE A 26 9.30 -2.04 15.14
N LEU A 27 8.43 -2.64 14.32
CA LEU A 27 7.82 -1.99 13.16
C LEU A 27 7.04 -0.72 13.56
N ARG A 28 6.39 -0.74 14.73
CA ARG A 28 5.67 0.43 15.26
C ARG A 28 6.62 1.57 15.60
N SER A 29 7.76 1.25 16.20
CA SER A 29 8.75 2.23 16.62
C SER A 29 9.52 2.81 15.42
N VAL A 30 9.91 1.96 14.47
CA VAL A 30 10.51 2.36 13.19
C VAL A 30 9.60 3.34 12.46
N ARG A 31 8.31 3.01 12.32
CA ARG A 31 7.32 3.89 11.70
C ARG A 31 7.24 5.26 12.35
N GLY A 32 7.30 5.33 13.68
CA GLY A 32 7.28 6.59 14.43
C GLY A 32 8.52 7.46 14.21
N VAL A 33 9.69 6.83 14.11
CA VAL A 33 10.97 7.51 13.83
C VAL A 33 10.97 8.08 12.42
N VAL A 34 10.61 7.25 11.41
CA VAL A 34 10.51 7.69 10.01
C VAL A 34 9.53 8.85 9.87
N LYS A 35 8.37 8.78 10.57
CA LYS A 35 7.41 9.90 10.61
C LYS A 35 8.07 11.19 11.07
N THR A 36 8.76 11.12 12.19
CA THR A 36 9.35 12.30 12.85
C THR A 36 10.43 12.91 11.98
N ALA A 37 11.27 12.09 11.34
CA ALA A 37 12.30 12.54 10.41
C ALA A 37 11.69 13.22 9.17
N ALA A 38 10.72 12.55 8.52
CA ALA A 38 10.03 13.07 7.35
C ALA A 38 9.28 14.39 7.63
N GLN A 39 8.63 14.50 8.79
CA GLN A 39 7.95 15.73 9.23
C GLN A 39 8.93 16.88 9.49
N LYS A 40 10.09 16.60 10.10
CA LYS A 40 11.13 17.62 10.31
C LYS A 40 11.68 18.16 9.01
N LEU A 41 11.82 17.30 8.00
CA LEU A 41 12.25 17.68 6.65
C LEU A 41 11.19 18.50 5.89
N GLY A 42 9.93 18.50 6.34
CA GLY A 42 8.84 19.19 5.66
C GLY A 42 8.23 18.37 4.51
N LEU A 43 8.35 17.04 4.55
CA LEU A 43 7.58 16.19 3.66
C LEU A 43 6.07 16.33 3.95
N SER A 44 5.26 16.24 2.89
CA SER A 44 3.80 16.20 2.93
C SER A 44 3.33 14.93 3.63
N GLU A 45 2.13 14.95 4.23
CA GLU A 45 1.59 13.77 4.93
C GLU A 45 1.46 12.55 4.00
N GLU A 46 1.19 12.75 2.70
CA GLU A 46 1.20 11.71 1.67
C GLU A 46 2.61 11.12 1.47
N ALA A 47 3.61 11.97 1.24
CA ALA A 47 5.00 11.51 1.09
C ALA A 47 5.52 10.82 2.36
N ILE A 48 5.09 11.29 3.55
CA ILE A 48 5.35 10.67 4.85
C ILE A 48 4.71 9.27 4.90
N TYR A 49 3.46 9.13 4.48
CA TYR A 49 2.76 7.85 4.47
C TYR A 49 3.48 6.85 3.54
N ASP A 50 3.80 7.26 2.33
CA ASP A 50 4.47 6.43 1.32
C ASP A 50 5.81 5.89 1.83
N ILE A 51 6.68 6.75 2.37
CA ILE A 51 7.97 6.30 2.89
C ILE A 51 7.79 5.44 4.15
N GLN A 52 6.77 5.71 4.98
CA GLN A 52 6.48 4.86 6.14
C GLN A 52 6.05 3.46 5.74
N LEU A 53 5.18 3.33 4.74
CA LEU A 53 4.72 2.04 4.24
C LEU A 53 5.85 1.30 3.53
N ALA A 54 6.64 1.99 2.70
CA ALA A 54 7.81 1.40 2.05
C ALA A 54 8.84 0.86 3.07
N VAL A 55 9.15 1.64 4.11
CA VAL A 55 10.05 1.18 5.19
C VAL A 55 9.43 0.05 6.00
N HIS A 56 8.13 0.08 6.26
CA HIS A 56 7.43 -1.00 6.96
C HIS A 56 7.58 -2.34 6.22
N GLU A 57 7.26 -2.35 4.93
CA GLU A 57 7.39 -3.53 4.08
C GLU A 57 8.85 -3.99 3.98
N ALA A 58 9.80 -3.06 3.86
CA ALA A 58 11.22 -3.38 3.79
C ALA A 58 11.71 -4.08 5.06
N VAL A 59 11.41 -3.52 6.24
CA VAL A 59 11.83 -4.09 7.52
C VAL A 59 11.12 -5.41 7.80
N ALA A 60 9.82 -5.52 7.48
CA ALA A 60 9.09 -6.79 7.60
C ALA A 60 9.73 -7.88 6.74
N ASN A 61 10.12 -7.57 5.49
CA ASN A 61 10.83 -8.50 4.61
C ASN A 61 12.19 -8.93 5.20
N ILE A 62 12.97 -8.01 5.77
CA ILE A 62 14.24 -8.36 6.42
C ILE A 62 14.00 -9.33 7.59
N ILE A 63 12.99 -9.07 8.41
CA ILE A 63 12.64 -9.91 9.57
C ILE A 63 12.19 -11.30 9.11
N GLU A 64 11.17 -11.36 8.27
CA GLU A 64 10.48 -12.61 7.90
C GLU A 64 11.28 -13.45 6.91
N HIS A 65 12.01 -12.80 5.99
CA HIS A 65 12.72 -13.49 4.90
C HIS A 65 14.24 -13.42 5.05
N GLY A 66 14.78 -12.26 5.44
CA GLY A 66 16.22 -12.11 5.69
C GLY A 66 16.68 -12.96 6.88
N TYR A 67 15.97 -12.86 8.00
CA TYR A 67 16.27 -13.57 9.24
C TYR A 67 15.38 -14.80 9.49
N ALA A 68 14.52 -15.17 8.53
CA ALA A 68 13.59 -16.29 8.64
C ALA A 68 12.71 -16.25 9.91
N GLY A 69 12.34 -15.05 10.36
CA GLY A 69 11.55 -14.81 11.57
C GLY A 69 12.34 -14.88 12.89
N ALA A 70 13.68 -15.03 12.84
CA ALA A 70 14.50 -14.90 14.03
C ALA A 70 14.48 -13.46 14.53
N SER A 71 14.43 -13.27 15.86
CA SER A 71 14.28 -11.97 16.51
C SER A 71 15.58 -11.38 17.05
N ASP A 72 16.72 -12.02 16.81
CA ASP A 72 18.06 -11.60 17.27
C ASP A 72 18.91 -10.98 16.15
N GLY A 73 18.46 -11.08 14.89
CA GLY A 73 19.08 -10.44 13.74
C GLY A 73 19.19 -8.93 13.90
N LEU A 74 20.34 -8.35 13.57
CA LEU A 74 20.62 -6.94 13.77
C LEU A 74 20.34 -6.15 12.48
N ILE A 75 19.48 -5.14 12.59
CA ILE A 75 19.14 -4.21 11.51
C ILE A 75 19.66 -2.83 11.89
N GLU A 76 20.44 -2.24 11.01
CA GLU A 76 20.89 -0.85 11.09
C GLU A 76 20.04 0.00 10.14
N MET A 77 19.53 1.13 10.61
CA MET A 77 18.74 2.07 9.82
C MET A 77 19.33 3.45 9.92
N HIS A 78 19.62 4.05 8.78
CA HIS A 78 20.17 5.39 8.64
C HIS A 78 19.16 6.27 7.89
N LEU A 79 18.75 7.38 8.50
CA LEU A 79 17.89 8.37 7.87
C LEU A 79 18.69 9.64 7.65
N ARG A 80 18.64 10.20 6.45
CA ARG A 80 19.29 11.47 6.14
C ARG A 80 18.43 12.34 5.22
N ASP A 81 18.56 13.64 5.38
CA ASP A 81 18.20 14.61 4.35
C ASP A 81 19.27 14.57 3.23
N ASP A 82 18.86 14.54 1.97
CA ASP A 82 19.80 14.65 0.83
C ASP A 82 20.25 16.08 0.53
N GLY A 83 19.65 17.07 1.19
CA GLY A 83 19.89 18.51 1.00
C GLY A 83 19.07 19.14 -0.14
N ASP A 84 18.35 18.32 -0.90
CA ASP A 84 17.46 18.71 -2.01
C ASP A 84 15.97 18.46 -1.66
N GLY A 85 15.67 18.21 -0.39
CA GLY A 85 14.32 18.01 0.13
C GLY A 85 13.80 16.58 -0.02
N ALA A 86 14.69 15.59 -0.14
CA ALA A 86 14.35 14.18 -0.09
C ALA A 86 14.78 13.54 1.24
N LEU A 87 13.90 12.68 1.78
CA LEU A 87 14.29 11.78 2.84
C LEU A 87 14.91 10.53 2.21
N VAL A 88 16.13 10.20 2.61
CA VAL A 88 16.80 8.97 2.25
C VAL A 88 16.84 8.05 3.47
N VAL A 89 16.32 6.82 3.30
CA VAL A 89 16.33 5.77 4.31
C VAL A 89 17.19 4.62 3.82
N GLU A 90 18.26 4.33 4.54
CA GLU A 90 19.14 3.19 4.28
C GLU A 90 18.96 2.15 5.37
N LEU A 91 18.73 0.90 4.95
CA LEU A 91 18.58 -0.27 5.80
C LEU A 91 19.73 -1.23 5.52
N CYS A 92 20.45 -1.62 6.57
CA CYS A 92 21.54 -2.58 6.50
C CYS A 92 21.26 -3.78 7.40
N ASP A 93 21.46 -4.98 6.86
CA ASP A 93 21.26 -6.23 7.59
C ASP A 93 22.26 -7.32 7.14
N SER A 94 22.35 -8.40 7.90
CA SER A 94 23.18 -9.58 7.58
C SER A 94 22.36 -10.84 7.30
N GLY A 95 21.07 -10.67 7.02
CA GLY A 95 20.16 -11.75 6.65
C GLY A 95 20.45 -12.32 5.27
N MET A 96 19.65 -13.29 4.87
CA MET A 96 19.68 -13.85 3.53
C MET A 96 19.53 -12.74 2.48
N ALA A 97 20.22 -12.90 1.34
CA ALA A 97 20.19 -11.90 0.28
C ALA A 97 18.74 -11.63 -0.16
N CYS A 98 18.37 -10.36 -0.23
CA CYS A 98 17.15 -9.95 -0.89
C CYS A 98 17.34 -10.17 -2.40
N ASP A 99 16.52 -11.00 -3.04
CA ASP A 99 16.63 -11.25 -4.48
C ASP A 99 15.98 -10.11 -5.30
N VAL A 100 16.63 -8.95 -5.27
CA VAL A 100 16.17 -7.73 -5.97
C VAL A 100 16.32 -7.87 -7.50
N LYS A 101 17.18 -8.80 -7.97
CA LYS A 101 17.36 -9.08 -9.41
C LYS A 101 16.35 -10.09 -9.98
N ASN A 102 15.67 -10.87 -9.12
CA ASN A 102 14.41 -11.54 -9.44
C ASN A 102 13.20 -10.84 -8.79
N ILE A 103 13.06 -9.53 -8.99
CA ILE A 103 11.73 -8.91 -9.12
C ILE A 103 11.12 -9.41 -10.45
N ARG A 104 10.99 -10.72 -10.61
CA ARG A 104 10.10 -11.31 -11.60
C ARG A 104 8.72 -11.20 -10.99
N LEU A 105 7.78 -10.58 -11.73
CA LEU A 105 6.35 -10.81 -11.56
C LEU A 105 6.12 -12.31 -11.39
N ARG A 106 5.96 -12.78 -10.15
CA ARG A 106 5.57 -14.16 -9.88
C ARG A 106 4.13 -14.31 -10.37
N SER A 107 3.85 -15.43 -11.03
CA SER A 107 2.48 -15.78 -11.43
C SER A 107 1.61 -15.94 -10.19
N LEU A 108 0.36 -15.49 -10.28
CA LEU A 108 -0.66 -15.53 -9.22
C LEU A 108 -0.90 -16.92 -8.60
N ASP A 109 -0.44 -17.99 -9.25
CA ASP A 109 -0.58 -19.36 -8.75
C ASP A 109 0.31 -19.63 -7.51
N GLU A 110 1.23 -18.72 -7.17
CA GLU A 110 2.08 -18.78 -5.97
C GLU A 110 1.77 -17.66 -4.95
N LEU A 111 0.55 -17.10 -4.95
CA LEU A 111 0.10 -16.20 -3.87
C LEU A 111 -0.18 -16.99 -2.58
N GLN A 112 0.90 -17.42 -1.91
CA GLN A 112 0.93 -17.42 -0.46
C GLN A 112 1.22 -15.98 0.00
N GLU A 113 0.78 -15.62 1.20
CA GLU A 113 0.78 -14.27 1.80
C GLU A 113 2.14 -13.51 1.77
N SER A 114 3.23 -14.16 1.35
CA SER A 114 4.58 -13.62 1.18
C SER A 114 4.87 -13.26 -0.29
N GLY A 115 5.03 -11.97 -0.60
CA GLY A 115 5.53 -11.52 -1.92
C GLY A 115 5.02 -10.18 -2.45
N MET A 116 4.07 -9.53 -1.76
CA MET A 116 3.51 -8.24 -2.19
C MET A 116 4.37 -7.02 -1.78
N GLY A 117 5.12 -7.12 -0.67
CA GLY A 117 5.81 -5.97 -0.07
C GLY A 117 6.85 -5.32 -0.98
N LEU A 118 7.70 -6.10 -1.65
CA LEU A 118 8.74 -5.58 -2.55
C LEU A 118 8.19 -4.85 -3.78
N HIS A 119 7.00 -5.24 -4.26
CA HIS A 119 6.35 -4.57 -5.39
C HIS A 119 5.73 -3.23 -4.98
N ILE A 120 5.19 -3.15 -3.76
CA ILE A 120 4.61 -1.94 -3.18
C ILE A 120 5.72 -0.90 -2.99
N ILE A 121 6.86 -1.29 -2.41
CA ILE A 121 8.00 -0.38 -2.17
C ILE A 121 8.39 0.36 -3.44
N ASN A 122 8.56 -0.34 -4.57
CA ASN A 122 9.00 0.23 -5.84
C ASN A 122 8.03 1.26 -6.46
N ASN A 123 6.76 1.28 -6.02
CA ASN A 123 5.78 2.27 -6.47
C ASN A 123 5.60 3.43 -5.48
N LEU A 124 6.05 3.28 -4.23
CA LEU A 124 5.89 4.28 -3.18
C LEU A 124 7.07 5.24 -3.08
N VAL A 125 8.27 4.82 -3.49
CA VAL A 125 9.50 5.61 -3.39
C VAL A 125 9.89 6.17 -4.75
N ASP A 126 10.57 7.32 -4.76
CA ASP A 126 11.05 7.95 -5.99
C ASP A 126 12.29 7.23 -6.54
N ASP A 127 13.12 6.68 -5.65
CA ASP A 127 14.29 5.89 -6.03
C ASP A 127 14.54 4.76 -5.03
N ILE A 128 15.08 3.66 -5.54
CA ILE A 128 15.40 2.46 -4.77
C ILE A 128 16.71 1.84 -5.27
N GLU A 129 17.64 1.64 -4.35
CA GLU A 129 18.89 0.95 -4.64
C GLU A 129 19.08 -0.24 -3.70
N TYR A 130 19.56 -1.36 -4.24
CA TYR A 130 19.98 -2.50 -3.44
C TYR A 130 21.38 -2.94 -3.81
N LYS A 131 22.20 -3.16 -2.78
CA LYS A 131 23.55 -3.68 -2.91
C LYS A 131 23.82 -4.72 -1.84
N ARG A 132 24.40 -5.84 -2.25
CA ARG A 132 25.01 -6.78 -1.32
C ARG A 132 26.52 -6.59 -1.30
N THR A 133 27.07 -6.34 -0.13
CA THR A 133 28.50 -6.10 0.06
C THR A 133 29.27 -7.42 0.16
N PRO A 134 30.58 -7.44 -0.13
CA PRO A 134 31.39 -8.66 -0.10
C PRO A 134 31.47 -9.35 1.27
N ASP A 135 31.30 -8.60 2.37
CA ASP A 135 31.20 -9.10 3.75
C ASP A 135 29.83 -9.74 4.06
N GLY A 136 28.93 -9.79 3.09
CA GLY A 136 27.65 -10.49 3.16
C GLY A 136 26.47 -9.64 3.63
N LYS A 137 26.69 -8.35 3.94
CA LYS A 137 25.62 -7.43 4.33
C LYS A 137 24.77 -7.00 3.14
N ASN A 138 23.49 -6.83 3.41
CA ASN A 138 22.51 -6.24 2.52
C ASN A 138 22.43 -4.74 2.82
N HIS A 139 22.36 -3.91 1.78
CA HIS A 139 22.10 -2.48 1.86
C HIS A 139 20.92 -2.18 0.93
N LEU A 140 19.83 -1.67 1.50
CA LEU A 140 18.66 -1.20 0.78
C LEU A 140 18.50 0.29 1.05
N ILE A 141 18.47 1.10 -0.01
CA ILE A 141 18.34 2.55 0.06
C ILE A 141 17.01 2.93 -0.61
N LEU A 142 16.19 3.70 0.10
CA LEU A 142 14.90 4.20 -0.34
C LEU A 142 14.93 5.73 -0.29
N THR A 143 14.54 6.39 -1.38
CA THR A 143 14.49 7.85 -1.45
C THR A 143 13.07 8.32 -1.69
N LYS A 144 12.59 9.29 -0.90
CA LYS A 144 11.27 9.91 -1.07
C LYS A 144 11.35 11.43 -1.04
N LYS A 145 10.70 12.08 -2.00
CA LYS A 145 10.56 13.51 -2.17
C LYS A 145 9.10 13.92 -1.98
N ASN A 146 8.88 15.22 -1.78
CA ASN A 146 7.55 15.79 -1.99
C ASN A 146 7.17 15.67 -3.46
N GLY A 147 6.14 14.89 -3.76
CA GLY A 147 5.57 14.87 -5.10
C GLY A 147 4.79 16.15 -5.40
N ASN A 148 4.71 16.52 -6.68
CA ASN A 148 3.75 17.49 -7.18
C ASN A 148 2.37 16.83 -7.31
N TRP A 149 1.80 16.33 -6.21
CA TRP A 149 0.44 15.79 -6.19
C TRP A 149 -0.46 16.80 -5.50
N ILE A 150 -1.50 17.23 -6.21
CA ILE A 150 -2.43 18.24 -5.73
C ILE A 150 -3.26 17.60 -4.60
N LYS A 151 -3.00 18.04 -3.36
CA LYS A 151 -3.86 17.76 -2.18
C LYS A 151 -5.34 17.94 -2.53
N ARG A 152 -6.16 16.91 -2.28
CA ARG A 152 -7.60 17.08 -2.02
C ARG A 152 -7.98 16.32 -0.74
N GLU A 153 -8.87 16.95 0.02
CA GLU A 153 -9.07 16.80 1.47
C GLU A 153 -9.57 15.42 1.96
N ASP A 154 -9.16 15.12 3.20
CA ASP A 154 -9.38 13.94 4.08
C ASP A 154 -10.85 13.64 4.45
N THR A 155 -11.80 13.67 3.51
CA THR A 155 -13.16 13.20 3.79
C THR A 155 -13.63 12.27 2.67
N MET A 156 -13.69 10.98 3.00
CA MET A 156 -14.34 9.98 2.17
C MET A 156 -15.86 10.25 2.12
N GLU A 157 -16.29 11.00 1.12
CA GLU A 157 -17.67 11.03 0.69
C GLU A 157 -17.95 9.79 -0.16
N HIS A 158 -18.99 9.05 0.19
CA HIS A 158 -19.48 7.95 -0.61
C HIS A 158 -20.99 8.04 -0.73
N THR A 159 -21.49 8.00 -1.96
CA THR A 159 -22.93 8.02 -2.22
C THR A 159 -23.37 6.70 -2.82
N ALA A 160 -24.47 6.15 -2.31
CA ALA A 160 -25.18 5.04 -2.92
C ALA A 160 -26.39 5.59 -3.68
N LEU A 161 -26.37 5.48 -5.01
CA LEU A 161 -27.49 5.87 -5.86
C LEU A 161 -28.14 4.63 -6.47
N GLN A 162 -29.48 4.64 -6.54
CA GLN A 162 -30.22 3.60 -7.22
C GLN A 162 -30.65 4.10 -8.61
N GLN A 163 -30.15 3.46 -9.66
CA GLN A 163 -30.48 3.76 -11.05
C GLN A 163 -30.93 2.45 -11.73
N ASP A 164 -32.17 2.40 -12.21
CA ASP A 164 -32.73 1.24 -12.93
C ASP A 164 -32.53 -0.13 -12.23
N GLY A 165 -32.64 -0.13 -10.90
CA GLY A 165 -32.44 -1.32 -10.06
C GLY A 165 -30.98 -1.75 -9.89
N VAL A 166 -30.03 -0.92 -10.33
CA VAL A 166 -28.61 -1.02 -10.04
C VAL A 166 -28.26 -0.08 -8.89
N VAL A 167 -27.48 -0.56 -7.94
CA VAL A 167 -26.88 0.29 -6.92
C VAL A 167 -25.49 0.70 -7.40
N VAL A 168 -25.22 2.00 -7.42
CA VAL A 168 -23.92 2.59 -7.80
C VAL A 168 -23.30 3.20 -6.56
N LEU A 169 -22.08 2.77 -6.24
CA LEU A 169 -21.28 3.27 -5.13
C LEU A 169 -20.18 4.16 -5.68
N THR A 170 -20.05 5.37 -5.13
CA THR A 170 -19.12 6.40 -5.61
C THR A 170 -18.17 6.81 -4.48
N PRO A 171 -17.17 5.98 -4.11
CA PRO A 171 -16.10 6.44 -3.23
C PRO A 171 -15.31 7.58 -3.87
N ALA A 172 -14.80 8.49 -3.03
CA ALA A 172 -13.97 9.61 -3.45
C ALA A 172 -12.71 9.73 -2.57
N GLY A 173 -11.65 10.27 -3.15
CA GLY A 173 -10.36 10.49 -2.50
C GLY A 173 -9.45 9.26 -2.55
N GLU A 174 -8.60 9.12 -1.54
CA GLU A 174 -7.67 8.00 -1.43
C GLU A 174 -8.33 6.85 -0.67
N LEU A 175 -8.20 5.61 -1.17
CA LEU A 175 -8.65 4.42 -0.45
C LEU A 175 -7.46 3.73 0.21
N ASP A 176 -7.45 3.74 1.55
CA ASP A 176 -6.38 3.18 2.35
C ASP A 176 -6.87 2.40 3.58
N VAL A 177 -5.96 1.79 4.34
CA VAL A 177 -6.28 1.07 5.59
C VAL A 177 -7.06 1.90 6.63
N ASN A 178 -6.96 3.23 6.61
CA ASN A 178 -7.61 4.09 7.60
C ASN A 178 -9.08 4.35 7.27
N ASN A 179 -9.46 4.28 6.00
CA ASN A 179 -10.77 4.69 5.54
C ASN A 179 -11.52 3.62 4.73
N VAL A 180 -10.87 2.53 4.33
CA VAL A 180 -11.47 1.44 3.54
C VAL A 180 -12.62 0.72 4.26
N ASP A 181 -12.62 0.73 5.61
CA ASP A 181 -13.64 0.06 6.40
C ASP A 181 -15.05 0.57 6.08
N SER A 182 -15.23 1.87 5.81
CA SER A 182 -16.54 2.41 5.43
C SER A 182 -17.01 1.92 4.06
N LEU A 183 -16.10 1.80 3.08
CA LEU A 183 -16.42 1.23 1.77
C LEU A 183 -16.80 -0.24 1.89
N ARG A 184 -16.07 -1.00 2.71
CA ARG A 184 -16.38 -2.41 2.99
C ARG A 184 -17.79 -2.56 3.57
N ASP A 185 -18.09 -1.80 4.62
CA ASP A 185 -19.39 -1.87 5.29
C ASP A 185 -20.55 -1.50 4.35
N LEU A 186 -20.32 -0.57 3.43
CA LEU A 186 -21.31 -0.17 2.46
C LEU A 186 -21.56 -1.27 1.40
N ILE A 187 -20.50 -1.83 0.82
CA ILE A 187 -20.61 -2.97 -0.12
C ILE A 187 -21.35 -4.13 0.54
N GLU A 188 -20.96 -4.48 1.76
CA GLU A 188 -21.57 -5.59 2.49
C GLU A 188 -23.01 -5.32 2.88
N GLY A 189 -23.32 -4.09 3.30
CA GLY A 189 -24.65 -3.63 3.63
C GLY A 189 -25.60 -3.74 2.43
N GLU A 190 -25.18 -3.31 1.25
CA GLU A 190 -26.00 -3.41 0.04
C GLU A 190 -26.23 -4.86 -0.39
N ILE A 191 -25.20 -5.71 -0.33
CA ILE A 191 -25.35 -7.14 -0.59
C ILE A 191 -26.33 -7.77 0.41
N ALA A 192 -26.26 -7.41 1.69
CA ALA A 192 -27.15 -7.93 2.74
C ALA A 192 -28.61 -7.48 2.57
N LYS A 193 -28.85 -6.27 2.03
CA LYS A 193 -30.19 -5.77 1.68
C LYS A 193 -30.84 -6.50 0.51
N GLY A 194 -30.10 -7.39 -0.18
CA GLY A 194 -30.61 -8.18 -1.30
C GLY A 194 -30.41 -7.53 -2.67
N THR A 195 -29.54 -6.51 -2.76
CA THR A 195 -29.14 -5.90 -4.04
C THR A 195 -28.64 -6.97 -5.01
N ARG A 196 -29.08 -6.91 -6.26
CA ARG A 196 -28.73 -7.91 -7.30
C ARG A 196 -27.67 -7.42 -8.28
N LYS A 197 -27.54 -6.11 -8.43
CA LYS A 197 -26.65 -5.43 -9.38
C LYS A 197 -25.94 -4.29 -8.65
N LEU A 198 -24.63 -4.36 -8.58
CA LEU A 198 -23.79 -3.40 -7.87
C LEU A 198 -22.67 -2.92 -8.80
N VAL A 199 -22.48 -1.60 -8.87
CA VAL A 199 -21.36 -0.94 -9.54
C VAL A 199 -20.58 -0.17 -8.49
N VAL A 200 -19.25 -0.28 -8.52
CA VAL A 200 -18.36 0.64 -7.81
C VAL A 200 -17.70 1.53 -8.84
N ASP A 201 -18.04 2.82 -8.80
CA ASP A 201 -17.51 3.88 -9.64
C ASP A 201 -16.29 4.50 -8.95
N LEU A 202 -15.13 4.40 -9.59
CA LEU A 202 -13.85 4.89 -9.06
C LEU A 202 -13.41 6.22 -9.70
N ALA A 203 -14.31 6.96 -10.33
CA ALA A 203 -14.01 8.23 -11.01
C ALA A 203 -13.31 9.24 -10.10
N ASP A 204 -13.76 9.35 -8.86
CA ASP A 204 -13.22 10.30 -7.88
C ASP A 204 -12.16 9.68 -6.95
N VAL A 205 -11.69 8.46 -7.26
CA VAL A 205 -10.64 7.77 -6.49
C VAL A 205 -9.26 8.02 -7.10
N SER A 206 -8.42 8.76 -6.39
CA SER A 206 -7.08 9.14 -6.85
C SER A 206 -6.01 8.09 -6.52
N TYR A 207 -6.23 7.25 -5.51
CA TYR A 207 -5.26 6.25 -5.04
C TYR A 207 -5.94 5.06 -4.34
N MET A 208 -5.30 3.89 -4.39
CA MET A 208 -5.75 2.67 -3.70
C MET A 208 -4.57 1.84 -3.17
N ASP A 209 -4.57 1.47 -1.88
CA ASP A 209 -3.60 0.55 -1.30
C ASP A 209 -4.05 -0.92 -1.32
N SER A 210 -3.25 -1.80 -0.69
CA SER A 210 -3.56 -3.24 -0.58
C SER A 210 -4.84 -3.54 0.21
N ALA A 211 -5.18 -2.72 1.21
CA ALA A 211 -6.40 -2.87 2.00
C ALA A 211 -7.63 -2.51 1.17
N ALA A 212 -7.55 -1.44 0.36
CA ALA A 212 -8.58 -1.03 -0.59
C ALA A 212 -8.87 -2.10 -1.65
N LEU A 213 -7.82 -2.64 -2.28
CA LEU A 213 -7.96 -3.75 -3.23
C LEU A 213 -8.53 -5.00 -2.57
N GLY A 214 -8.04 -5.34 -1.37
CA GLY A 214 -8.53 -6.47 -0.58
C GLY A 214 -10.04 -6.35 -0.28
N THR A 215 -10.51 -5.15 -0.01
CA THR A 215 -11.93 -4.84 0.19
C THR A 215 -12.75 -5.06 -1.08
N LEU A 216 -12.30 -4.58 -2.25
CA LEU A 216 -13.01 -4.83 -3.51
C LEU A 216 -13.03 -6.33 -3.85
N VAL A 217 -11.93 -7.05 -3.64
CA VAL A 217 -11.83 -8.50 -3.89
C VAL A 217 -12.75 -9.28 -2.94
N SER A 218 -12.79 -8.91 -1.66
CA SER A 218 -13.68 -9.50 -0.66
C SER A 218 -15.16 -9.23 -1.02
N GLY A 219 -15.47 -8.00 -1.42
CA GLY A 219 -16.78 -7.59 -1.92
C GLY A 219 -17.22 -8.43 -3.11
N LEU A 220 -16.36 -8.60 -4.12
CA LEU A 220 -16.62 -9.44 -5.28
C LEU A 220 -16.87 -10.91 -4.91
N LYS A 221 -16.06 -11.47 -3.99
CA LYS A 221 -16.25 -12.85 -3.50
C LYS A 221 -17.62 -13.01 -2.81
N LYS A 222 -17.98 -12.07 -1.92
CA LYS A 222 -19.29 -12.07 -1.24
C LYS A 222 -20.44 -11.91 -2.23
N ALA A 223 -20.30 -11.01 -3.21
CA ALA A 223 -21.28 -10.79 -4.26
C ALA A 223 -21.54 -12.09 -5.03
N ARG A 224 -20.49 -12.82 -5.44
CA ARG A 224 -20.62 -14.13 -6.10
C ARG A 224 -21.38 -15.15 -5.24
N GLN A 225 -21.06 -15.24 -3.95
CA GLN A 225 -21.76 -16.16 -3.02
C GLN A 225 -23.26 -15.85 -2.89
N LYS A 226 -23.65 -14.59 -3.05
CA LYS A 226 -25.04 -14.12 -2.96
C LYS A 226 -25.71 -13.94 -4.33
N ASN A 227 -25.06 -14.37 -5.41
CA ASN A 227 -25.53 -14.17 -6.80
C ASN A 227 -25.83 -12.70 -7.14
N VAL A 228 -24.99 -11.79 -6.64
CA VAL A 228 -24.97 -10.37 -6.97
C VAL A 228 -23.96 -10.14 -8.09
N GLN A 229 -24.37 -9.45 -9.14
CA GLN A 229 -23.45 -9.05 -10.21
C GLN A 229 -22.72 -7.78 -9.77
N PHE A 230 -21.40 -7.86 -9.66
CA PHE A 230 -20.52 -6.81 -9.15
C PHE A 230 -19.60 -6.33 -10.28
N LYS A 231 -19.63 -5.04 -10.58
CA LYS A 231 -18.85 -4.40 -11.65
C LYS A 231 -18.09 -3.18 -11.11
N VAL A 232 -17.04 -2.79 -11.83
CA VAL A 232 -16.23 -1.61 -11.52
C VAL A 232 -16.25 -0.67 -12.73
N ALA A 233 -16.23 0.63 -12.49
CA ALA A 233 -16.25 1.65 -13.54
C ALA A 233 -15.23 2.77 -13.27
N ASN A 234 -14.84 3.50 -14.32
CA ASN A 234 -14.04 4.73 -14.27
C ASN A 234 -12.71 4.60 -13.50
N LEU A 235 -11.87 3.62 -13.85
CA LEU A 235 -10.52 3.56 -13.26
C LEU A 235 -9.70 4.79 -13.68
N GLN A 236 -9.09 5.46 -12.71
CA GLN A 236 -8.08 6.51 -12.96
C GLN A 236 -6.71 5.87 -13.24
N ASP A 237 -5.84 6.52 -14.01
CA ASP A 237 -4.52 5.97 -14.41
C ASP A 237 -3.71 5.33 -13.24
N PRO A 238 -3.61 5.95 -12.04
CA PRO A 238 -2.89 5.35 -10.92
C PRO A 238 -3.56 4.05 -10.43
N VAL A 239 -4.89 4.05 -10.35
CA VAL A 239 -5.70 2.90 -9.90
C VAL A 239 -5.69 1.80 -10.96
N GLU A 240 -5.84 2.15 -12.23
CA GLU A 240 -5.79 1.21 -13.34
C GLU A 240 -4.43 0.52 -13.42
N ARG A 241 -3.34 1.27 -13.23
CA ARG A 241 -1.99 0.71 -13.13
C ARG A 241 -1.92 -0.33 -12.02
N ILE A 242 -2.49 -0.05 -10.85
CA ILE A 242 -2.51 -1.00 -9.72
C ILE A 242 -3.36 -2.24 -10.06
N PHE A 243 -4.54 -2.08 -10.68
CA PHE A 243 -5.38 -3.19 -11.14
C PHE A 243 -4.67 -4.06 -12.18
N ASN A 244 -3.96 -3.45 -13.11
CA ASN A 244 -3.21 -4.13 -14.17
C ASN A 244 -1.97 -4.85 -13.60
N LEU A 245 -1.23 -4.20 -12.70
CA LEU A 245 -0.07 -4.77 -12.02
C LEU A 245 -0.45 -5.99 -11.17
N THR A 246 -1.55 -5.89 -10.43
CA THR A 246 -2.10 -6.97 -9.61
C THR A 246 -2.89 -8.01 -10.43
N ARG A 247 -3.05 -7.77 -11.74
CA ARG A 247 -3.88 -8.55 -12.67
C ARG A 247 -5.33 -8.71 -12.20
N LEU A 248 -5.79 -7.84 -11.30
CA LEU A 248 -7.15 -7.82 -10.82
C LEU A 248 -8.15 -7.51 -11.93
N SER A 249 -7.72 -6.82 -12.98
CA SER A 249 -8.54 -6.48 -14.14
C SER A 249 -9.22 -7.69 -14.81
N LYS A 250 -8.68 -8.90 -14.64
CA LYS A 250 -9.28 -10.13 -15.19
C LYS A 250 -10.42 -10.71 -14.34
N PHE A 251 -10.51 -10.33 -13.07
CA PHE A 251 -11.52 -10.85 -12.14
C PHE A 251 -12.73 -9.94 -12.03
N PHE A 252 -12.54 -8.66 -12.32
CA PHE A 252 -13.60 -7.66 -12.38
C PHE A 252 -14.08 -7.49 -13.81
N GLU A 253 -15.38 -7.24 -13.97
CA GLU A 253 -15.88 -6.61 -15.18
C GLU A 253 -15.70 -5.10 -15.01
N ILE A 254 -14.73 -4.54 -15.71
CA ILE A 254 -14.34 -3.12 -15.65
C ILE A 254 -14.85 -2.42 -16.90
N TYR A 255 -15.39 -1.21 -16.72
CA TYR A 255 -15.94 -0.39 -17.78
C TYR A 255 -15.35 1.02 -17.72
N ASP A 256 -15.27 1.68 -18.87
CA ASP A 256 -14.67 3.02 -18.96
C ASP A 256 -15.61 4.10 -18.39
N SER A 257 -16.90 3.78 -18.23
CA SER A 257 -17.87 4.66 -17.57
C SER A 257 -18.92 3.91 -16.75
N THR A 258 -19.49 4.60 -15.76
CA THR A 258 -20.62 4.11 -14.96
C THR A 258 -21.83 3.81 -15.82
N GLU A 259 -22.10 4.62 -16.84
CA GLU A 259 -23.21 4.40 -17.76
C GLU A 259 -23.04 3.07 -18.52
N GLU A 260 -21.84 2.77 -19.02
CA GLU A 260 -21.54 1.48 -19.66
C GLU A 260 -21.67 0.29 -18.70
N ALA A 261 -21.19 0.45 -17.45
CA ALA A 261 -21.32 -0.57 -16.42
C ALA A 261 -22.79 -0.87 -16.07
N VAL A 262 -23.62 0.16 -15.99
CA VAL A 262 -25.07 0.05 -15.74
C VAL A 262 -25.77 -0.60 -16.94
N ASN A 263 -25.52 -0.12 -18.16
CA ASN A 263 -26.17 -0.60 -19.39
C ASN A 263 -25.81 -2.05 -19.71
N SER A 264 -24.62 -2.50 -19.34
CA SER A 264 -24.19 -3.89 -19.53
C SER A 264 -24.93 -4.89 -18.64
N PHE A 265 -25.78 -4.46 -17.69
CA PHE A 265 -26.71 -5.37 -16.99
C PHE A 265 -28.00 -5.67 -17.78
N GLN A 266 -28.28 -4.91 -18.84
CA GLN A 266 -29.48 -5.10 -19.67
C GLN A 266 -29.21 -6.07 -20.84
N HIS A 267 -27.93 -6.32 -21.16
CA HIS A 267 -27.49 -7.06 -22.35
C HIS A 267 -27.01 -8.50 -22.04
N ARG A 268 -27.46 -9.11 -20.94
CA ARG A 268 -27.12 -10.50 -20.55
C ARG A 268 -28.35 -11.32 -20.22
#